data_AF-A0A6J2YGM3-F1
#
_entry.id   AF-A0A6J2YGM3-F1
#
_cell.length_a   1.000
_cell.length_b   1.000
_cell.length_c   1.000
_cell.angle_alpha   90.00
_cell.angle_beta   90.00
_cell.angle_gamma   90.00
#
_symmetry.space_group_name_H-M   'P 1'
#
loop_
_entity.id
_entity.type
_entity.pdbx_description
1 polymer ?
#
loop_
_entity_poly.entity_id
_entity_poly.type
_entity_poly.pdbx_seq_one_letter_code
_entity_poly.pdbx_strand_id
1 'polypeptide(L)'
;MSNSSNMVYSDREKMLLTTLVRENPLVEDKRADAAMIADKKRAWDLITRSFNSQPIVNRTRTSQQLRRLWINLKHRKRKQTEAQLYETLVIGDDPVTMVESDPLLELVSATAPNMDITMNSPSDSTHLFEKVNSNDELSDTVKVKKATNPPRLSPAAQGKAKRLTMAIHQQRELHNFKKLIAEEELLKIREERKVNMKIMDLKLQQASHEVATALLKRKQAAAEADLAALKLEQFRRQLSLRGCLTWVKNIHVLPKYHFTTNDCEDNCSVKKP
;
A
#
# COMPACT_ATOMS: atom_id res chain seq x y z
N MET A 1 -28.86 38.79 -18.42
CA MET A 1 -27.56 38.21 -18.02
C MET A 1 -27.80 37.48 -16.70
N SER A 2 -27.85 36.15 -16.73
CA SER A 2 -28.25 35.34 -15.58
C SER A 2 -27.05 35.14 -14.66
N ASN A 3 -27.15 35.61 -13.41
CA ASN A 3 -26.12 35.46 -12.39
C ASN A 3 -25.70 34.00 -12.26
N SER A 4 -24.41 33.74 -12.50
CA SER A 4 -23.78 32.43 -12.38
C SER A 4 -23.66 32.10 -10.89
N SER A 5 -24.76 31.61 -10.31
CA SER A 5 -24.84 31.16 -8.93
C SER A 5 -23.77 30.10 -8.71
N ASN A 6 -22.93 30.29 -7.69
CA ASN A 6 -21.87 29.35 -7.33
C ASN A 6 -22.49 27.96 -7.10
N MET A 7 -22.32 27.05 -8.07
CA MET A 7 -23.09 25.82 -8.17
C MET A 7 -22.52 24.76 -7.23
N VAL A 8 -23.17 24.56 -6.09
CA VAL A 8 -22.79 23.53 -5.11
C VAL A 8 -23.22 22.14 -5.61
N TYR A 9 -22.35 21.14 -5.45
CA TYR A 9 -22.69 19.74 -5.65
C TYR A 9 -23.19 19.13 -4.35
N SER A 10 -24.27 18.37 -4.41
CA SER A 10 -24.78 17.56 -3.30
C SER A 10 -23.82 16.40 -2.97
N ASP A 11 -23.90 15.86 -1.76
CA ASP A 11 -23.04 14.74 -1.36
C ASP A 11 -23.34 13.47 -2.15
N ARG A 12 -24.60 13.29 -2.55
CA ARG A 12 -25.03 12.22 -3.45
C ARG A 12 -24.37 12.32 -4.84
N GLU A 13 -24.29 13.53 -5.40
CA GLU A 13 -23.56 13.78 -6.65
C GLU A 13 -22.06 13.53 -6.49
N LYS A 14 -21.45 13.93 -5.36
CA LYS A 14 -20.03 13.66 -5.08
C LYS A 14 -19.75 12.16 -4.96
N MET A 15 -20.62 11.41 -4.27
CA MET A 15 -20.53 9.96 -4.14
C MET A 15 -20.62 9.27 -5.50
N LEU A 16 -21.58 9.68 -6.32
CA LEU A 16 -21.73 9.16 -7.68
C LEU A 16 -20.47 9.38 -8.52
N LEU A 17 -19.90 10.59 -8.49
CA LEU A 17 -18.67 10.87 -9.22
C LEU A 17 -17.52 9.96 -8.76
N THR A 18 -17.35 9.81 -7.45
CA THR A 18 -16.28 8.96 -6.89
C THR A 18 -16.44 7.51 -7.34
N THR A 19 -17.67 6.97 -7.33
CA THR A 19 -17.94 5.60 -7.82
C THR A 19 -17.61 5.45 -9.31
N LEU A 20 -18.03 6.40 -10.16
CA LEU A 20 -17.72 6.35 -11.60
C LEU A 20 -16.22 6.46 -11.89
N VAL A 21 -15.48 7.24 -11.10
CA VAL A 21 -14.02 7.33 -11.20
C VAL A 21 -13.36 6.01 -10.80
N ARG A 22 -13.85 5.35 -9.74
CA ARG A 22 -13.37 4.04 -9.29
C ARG A 22 -13.51 2.95 -10.36
N GLU A 23 -14.61 2.97 -11.11
CA GLU A 23 -14.85 2.04 -12.22
C GLU A 23 -13.94 2.30 -13.44
N ASN A 24 -13.28 3.46 -13.49
CA ASN A 24 -12.45 3.90 -14.61
C ASN A 24 -11.01 4.22 -14.15
N PRO A 25 -10.22 3.24 -13.67
CA PRO A 25 -8.91 3.49 -13.05
C PRO A 25 -7.89 4.19 -13.97
N LEU A 26 -8.09 4.12 -15.29
CA LEU A 26 -7.30 4.84 -16.30
C LEU A 26 -7.20 6.35 -16.01
N VAL A 27 -8.24 6.98 -15.44
CA VAL A 27 -8.22 8.43 -15.17
C VAL A 27 -7.28 8.82 -14.04
N GLU A 28 -6.94 7.88 -13.15
CA GLU A 28 -6.02 8.06 -12.03
C GLU A 28 -4.59 7.61 -12.34
N ASP A 29 -4.34 7.03 -13.51
CA ASP A 29 -2.98 6.71 -13.94
C ASP A 29 -2.13 7.99 -14.03
N LYS A 30 -0.88 7.96 -13.56
CA LYS A 30 0.04 9.10 -13.55
C LYS A 30 0.83 9.24 -14.86
N ARG A 31 0.84 8.21 -15.72
CA ARG A 31 1.55 8.25 -17.01
C ARG A 31 0.93 9.27 -17.96
N ALA A 32 1.77 9.96 -18.73
CA ALA A 32 1.38 11.06 -19.61
C ALA A 32 1.80 10.80 -21.08
N ASP A 33 1.67 9.56 -21.54
CA ASP A 33 1.94 9.20 -22.93
C ASP A 33 0.86 9.81 -23.84
N ALA A 34 1.20 10.23 -25.07
CA ALA A 34 0.25 10.92 -25.97
C ALA A 34 -1.04 10.11 -26.23
N ALA A 35 -0.91 8.79 -26.39
CA ALA A 35 -2.05 7.87 -26.50
C ALA A 35 -2.91 7.86 -25.22
N MET A 36 -2.27 7.84 -24.05
CA MET A 36 -2.97 7.86 -22.75
C MET A 36 -3.72 9.16 -22.49
N ILE A 37 -3.24 10.30 -23.00
CA ILE A 37 -3.98 11.57 -22.87
C ILE A 37 -5.32 11.48 -23.61
N ALA A 38 -5.32 10.90 -24.81
CA ALA A 38 -6.54 10.68 -25.59
C ALA A 38 -7.48 9.69 -24.90
N ASP A 39 -6.93 8.58 -24.37
CA ASP A 39 -7.73 7.56 -23.68
C ASP A 39 -8.34 8.09 -22.38
N LYS A 40 -7.58 8.88 -21.59
CA LYS A 40 -8.11 9.57 -20.41
C LYS A 40 -9.19 10.57 -20.77
N LYS A 41 -9.04 11.30 -21.88
CA LYS A 41 -10.10 12.20 -22.37
C LYS A 41 -11.37 11.41 -22.64
N ARG A 42 -11.27 10.29 -23.38
CA ARG A 42 -12.40 9.40 -23.67
C ARG A 42 -13.04 8.82 -22.41
N ALA A 43 -12.25 8.42 -21.42
CA ALA A 43 -12.74 7.92 -20.14
C ALA A 43 -13.52 9.00 -19.38
N TRP A 44 -13.03 10.24 -19.34
CA TRP A 44 -13.78 11.35 -18.75
C TRP A 44 -15.06 11.69 -19.51
N ASP A 45 -15.08 11.55 -20.83
CA ASP A 45 -16.29 11.73 -21.63
C ASP A 45 -17.32 10.62 -21.36
N LEU A 46 -16.86 9.39 -21.11
CA LEU A 46 -17.71 8.29 -20.64
C LEU A 46 -18.31 8.59 -19.25
N ILE A 47 -17.45 8.94 -18.27
CA ILE A 47 -17.88 9.31 -16.92
C ILE A 47 -18.90 10.44 -16.97
N THR A 48 -18.67 11.46 -17.81
CA THR A 48 -19.58 12.61 -17.93
C THR A 48 -20.96 12.19 -18.45
N ARG A 49 -21.01 11.29 -19.44
CA ARG A 49 -22.27 10.73 -19.95
C ARG A 49 -22.98 9.92 -18.87
N SER A 50 -22.27 9.01 -18.22
CA SER A 50 -22.81 8.16 -17.15
C SER A 50 -23.25 8.97 -15.93
N PHE A 51 -22.58 10.08 -15.63
CA PHE A 51 -22.97 10.98 -14.55
C PHE A 51 -24.27 11.71 -14.90
N ASN A 52 -24.31 12.35 -16.07
CA ASN A 52 -25.46 13.14 -16.51
C ASN A 52 -26.71 12.29 -16.81
N SER A 53 -26.56 10.98 -17.03
CA SER A 53 -27.70 10.07 -17.22
C SER A 53 -28.37 9.65 -15.91
N GLN A 54 -27.78 9.96 -14.75
CA GLN A 54 -28.35 9.55 -13.47
C GLN A 54 -29.48 10.49 -13.04
N PRO A 55 -30.59 9.96 -12.51
CA PRO A 55 -31.74 10.77 -12.08
C PRO A 55 -31.41 11.68 -10.88
N ILE A 56 -30.32 11.37 -10.17
CA ILE A 56 -29.80 12.14 -9.02
C ILE A 56 -29.12 13.46 -9.45
N VAL A 57 -28.81 13.59 -10.74
CA VAL A 57 -28.13 14.76 -11.31
C VAL A 57 -29.18 15.73 -11.85
N ASN A 58 -29.40 16.80 -11.11
CA ASN A 58 -30.41 17.80 -11.45
C ASN A 58 -30.01 18.71 -12.62
N ARG A 59 -28.72 18.72 -13.00
CA ARG A 59 -28.16 19.61 -14.02
C ARG A 59 -27.02 18.94 -14.76
N THR A 60 -27.01 19.08 -16.08
CA THR A 60 -25.94 18.56 -16.93
C THR A 60 -24.60 19.23 -16.61
N ARG A 61 -23.56 18.41 -16.41
CA ARG A 61 -22.20 18.85 -16.11
C ARG A 61 -21.26 18.57 -17.27
N THR A 62 -20.25 19.42 -17.43
CA THR A 62 -19.18 19.20 -18.40
C THR A 62 -18.08 18.34 -17.81
N SER A 63 -17.30 17.67 -18.66
CA SER A 63 -16.16 16.86 -18.23
C SER A 63 -15.13 17.67 -17.43
N GLN A 64 -14.93 18.95 -17.79
CA GLN A 64 -14.06 19.87 -17.05
C GLN A 64 -14.56 20.14 -15.63
N GLN A 65 -15.88 20.31 -15.45
CA GLN A 65 -16.48 20.54 -14.14
C GLN A 65 -16.34 19.33 -13.22
N LEU A 66 -16.56 18.12 -13.75
CA LEU A 66 -16.41 16.87 -12.99
C LEU A 66 -14.95 16.61 -12.61
N ARG A 67 -14.00 16.87 -13.52
CA ARG A 67 -12.55 16.82 -13.21
C ARG A 67 -12.18 17.77 -12.08
N ARG A 68 -12.71 19.01 -12.12
CA ARG A 68 -12.47 20.00 -11.08
C ARG A 68 -13.04 19.57 -9.74
N LEU A 69 -14.26 19.02 -9.73
CA LEU A 69 -14.87 18.47 -8.53
C LEU A 69 -14.02 17.34 -7.94
N TRP A 70 -13.56 16.42 -8.79
CA TRP A 70 -12.70 15.32 -8.37
C TRP A 70 -11.40 15.81 -7.75
N ILE A 71 -10.69 16.74 -8.40
CA ILE A 71 -9.48 17.37 -7.84
C ILE A 71 -9.75 18.00 -6.47
N ASN A 72 -10.88 18.69 -6.32
CA ASN A 72 -11.26 19.32 -5.05
C ASN A 72 -11.57 18.27 -3.96
N LEU A 73 -12.20 17.13 -4.30
CA LEU A 73 -12.41 16.02 -3.37
C LEU A 73 -11.09 15.42 -2.88
N LYS A 74 -10.16 15.19 -3.82
CA LYS A 74 -8.80 14.73 -3.49
C LYS A 74 -8.06 15.70 -2.59
N HIS A 75 -8.16 17.00 -2.87
CA HIS A 75 -7.58 18.05 -2.03
C HIS A 75 -8.20 18.09 -0.63
N ARG A 76 -9.54 17.97 -0.52
CA ARG A 76 -10.24 17.93 0.76
C ARG A 76 -9.79 16.72 1.61
N LYS A 77 -9.64 15.54 1.00
CA LYS A 77 -9.13 14.36 1.70
C LYS A 77 -7.69 14.57 2.18
N ARG A 78 -6.80 15.08 1.32
CA ARG A 78 -5.40 15.38 1.69
C ARG A 78 -5.31 16.32 2.89
N LYS A 79 -6.07 17.42 2.88
CA LYS A 79 -6.13 18.38 3.98
C LYS A 79 -6.61 17.72 5.29
N GLN A 80 -7.56 16.80 5.21
CA GLN A 80 -8.03 16.05 6.38
C GLN A 80 -6.94 15.12 6.92
N THR A 81 -6.24 14.39 6.05
CA THR A 81 -5.11 13.52 6.44
C THR A 81 -3.98 14.34 7.07
N GLU A 82 -3.61 15.48 6.47
CA GLU A 82 -2.58 16.38 7.02
C GLU A 82 -2.97 16.96 8.39
N ALA A 83 -4.24 17.34 8.56
CA ALA A 83 -4.74 17.80 9.86
C ALA A 83 -4.68 16.70 10.93
N GLN A 84 -5.06 15.46 10.59
CA GLN A 84 -4.96 14.30 11.49
C GLN A 84 -3.50 14.00 11.87
N LEU A 85 -2.57 14.07 10.91
CA LEU A 85 -1.15 13.90 11.17
C LEU A 85 -0.60 14.99 12.08
N TYR A 86 -0.98 16.25 11.85
CA TYR A 86 -0.59 17.37 12.70
C TYR A 86 -1.11 17.21 14.13
N GLU A 87 -2.39 16.84 14.30
CA GLU A 87 -2.98 16.59 15.62
C GLU A 87 -2.26 15.46 16.36
N THR A 88 -1.93 14.37 15.66
CA THR A 88 -1.14 13.25 16.23
C THR A 88 0.27 13.70 16.64
N LEU A 89 0.95 14.50 15.81
CA LEU A 89 2.29 15.02 16.11
C LEU A 89 2.30 16.03 17.27
N VAL A 90 1.21 16.78 17.47
CA VAL A 90 1.10 17.81 18.51
C VAL A 90 0.69 17.22 19.86
N ILE A 91 -0.17 16.21 19.89
CA ILE A 91 -0.72 15.64 21.13
C ILE A 91 0.20 14.54 21.71
N GLY A 92 1.08 13.93 20.91
CA GLY A 92 1.88 12.77 21.33
C GLY A 92 1.06 11.48 21.29
N ASP A 93 1.66 10.36 21.73
CA ASP A 93 1.18 8.97 21.62
C ASP A 93 -0.17 8.65 22.30
N ASP A 94 -0.95 9.65 22.70
CA ASP A 94 -2.29 9.46 23.24
C ASP A 94 -3.30 9.08 22.14
N PRO A 95 -4.22 8.14 22.41
CA PRO A 95 -5.11 7.60 21.41
C PRO A 95 -6.01 8.69 20.83
N VAL A 96 -5.76 9.00 19.55
CA VAL A 96 -6.52 9.95 18.74
C VAL A 96 -8.00 9.69 18.91
N THR A 97 -8.74 10.72 19.32
CA THR A 97 -10.20 10.72 19.33
C THR A 97 -10.69 10.31 17.93
N MET A 98 -11.48 9.24 17.85
CA MET A 98 -11.94 8.71 16.56
C MET A 98 -12.79 9.76 15.84
N VAL A 99 -12.14 10.53 14.95
CA VAL A 99 -12.81 11.50 14.11
C VAL A 99 -13.79 10.73 13.22
N GLU A 100 -15.07 11.08 13.34
CA GLU A 100 -16.15 10.53 12.55
C GLU A 100 -15.76 10.50 11.07
N SER A 101 -15.68 9.28 10.51
CA SER A 101 -15.14 9.06 9.17
C SER A 101 -16.20 9.44 8.14
N ASP A 102 -15.99 10.55 7.43
CA ASP A 102 -16.83 10.97 6.30
C ASP A 102 -16.81 9.86 5.22
N PRO A 103 -17.93 9.14 4.97
CA PRO A 103 -17.97 8.01 4.05
C PRO A 103 -17.55 8.38 2.62
N LEU A 104 -17.79 9.63 2.21
CA LEU A 104 -17.36 10.13 0.91
C LEU A 104 -15.84 10.24 0.84
N LEU A 105 -15.19 10.74 1.90
CA LEU A 105 -13.74 10.91 1.93
C LEU A 105 -13.01 9.58 2.08
N GLU A 106 -13.61 8.60 2.76
CA GLU A 106 -13.14 7.22 2.78
C GLU A 106 -13.17 6.60 1.38
N LEU A 107 -14.30 6.74 0.67
CA LEU A 107 -14.42 6.24 -0.70
C LEU A 107 -13.43 6.93 -1.66
N VAL A 108 -13.19 8.23 -1.49
CA VAL A 108 -12.17 8.98 -2.26
C VAL A 108 -10.78 8.42 -2.00
N SER A 109 -10.44 8.10 -0.74
CA SER A 109 -9.18 7.46 -0.36
C SER A 109 -9.00 6.08 -1.01
N ALA A 110 -10.03 5.24 -0.97
CA ALA A 110 -10.03 3.93 -1.61
C ALA A 110 -9.93 4.00 -3.14
N THR A 111 -10.51 5.05 -3.74
CA THR A 111 -10.53 5.25 -5.19
C THR A 111 -9.21 5.77 -5.73
N ALA A 112 -8.48 6.57 -4.94
CA ALA A 112 -7.18 7.11 -5.33
C ALA A 112 -6.13 6.88 -4.22
N PRO A 113 -5.66 5.65 -4.02
CA PRO A 113 -4.72 5.30 -2.95
C PRO A 113 -3.35 5.99 -3.11
N ASN A 114 -3.03 6.49 -4.31
CA ASN A 114 -1.77 7.13 -4.64
C ASN A 114 -1.82 8.68 -4.55
N MET A 115 -2.85 9.25 -3.92
CA MET A 115 -3.00 10.71 -3.74
C MET A 115 -1.94 11.32 -2.81
N ASP A 116 -1.51 10.53 -1.83
CA ASP A 116 -0.63 10.94 -0.74
C ASP A 116 0.80 10.47 -1.05
N ILE A 117 1.45 11.18 -1.97
CA ILE A 117 2.91 11.27 -1.93
C ILE A 117 3.20 12.59 -1.22
N THR A 118 3.09 12.59 0.10
CA THR A 118 3.74 13.62 0.91
C THR A 118 5.23 13.33 0.86
N MET A 119 6.00 14.21 0.22
CA MET A 119 7.42 14.28 0.55
C MET A 119 7.48 14.72 2.01
N ASN A 120 7.83 13.81 2.92
CA ASN A 120 8.20 14.15 4.28
C ASN A 120 9.54 14.89 4.22
N SER A 121 9.52 16.17 3.82
CA SER A 121 10.61 17.08 4.08
C SER A 121 10.32 17.80 5.40
N PRO A 122 11.19 17.72 6.41
CA PRO A 122 11.01 18.40 7.70
C PRO A 122 11.00 19.95 7.61
N SER A 123 11.12 20.53 6.42
CA SER A 123 11.43 21.95 6.24
C SER A 123 10.36 22.79 5.56
N ASP A 124 9.20 22.24 5.18
CA ASP A 124 8.12 23.02 4.55
C ASP A 124 6.95 23.28 5.52
N SER A 125 7.26 23.85 6.69
CA SER A 125 6.27 24.50 7.56
C SER A 125 6.26 25.99 7.24
N THR A 126 5.77 26.37 6.06
CA THR A 126 5.54 27.79 5.76
C THR A 126 4.28 27.99 4.91
N HIS A 127 3.12 27.64 5.47
CA HIS A 127 1.85 28.15 4.93
C HIS A 127 0.81 28.47 6.01
N LEU A 128 1.25 29.13 7.08
CA LEU A 128 0.36 29.70 8.08
C LEU A 128 0.83 31.12 8.45
N PHE A 129 0.36 32.13 7.72
CA PHE A 129 -0.31 33.34 8.23
C PHE A 129 -0.31 34.45 7.16
N GLU A 130 -1.47 34.71 6.56
CA GLU A 130 -1.93 36.10 6.39
C GLU A 130 -3.45 36.09 6.20
N LYS A 131 -4.17 36.27 7.32
CA LYS A 131 -5.57 36.67 7.31
C LYS A 131 -5.58 38.18 7.15
N VAL A 132 -5.44 38.68 5.92
CA VAL A 132 -5.65 40.11 5.64
C VAL A 132 -7.13 40.33 5.36
N ASN A 133 -7.75 40.96 6.34
CA ASN A 133 -9.08 41.54 6.33
C ASN A 133 -9.25 42.41 5.07
N SER A 134 -10.16 42.05 4.16
CA SER A 134 -10.49 42.87 2.98
C SER A 134 -11.82 43.57 3.23
N ASN A 135 -11.76 44.75 3.84
CA ASN A 135 -12.75 45.81 3.66
C ASN A 135 -12.03 46.93 2.91
N ASP A 136 -12.30 47.10 1.63
CA ASP A 136 -12.54 48.42 1.03
C ASP A 136 -13.07 48.25 -0.39
N GLU A 137 -14.36 48.59 -0.56
CA GLU A 137 -14.90 49.05 -1.84
C GLU A 137 -14.40 50.47 -2.08
N LEU A 138 -13.91 50.78 -3.28
CA LEU A 138 -14.26 52.06 -3.89
C LEU A 138 -14.21 51.97 -5.41
N SER A 139 -15.33 52.38 -6.00
CA SER A 139 -15.59 52.57 -7.41
C SER A 139 -14.74 53.71 -7.99
N ASP A 140 -14.46 53.67 -9.29
CA ASP A 140 -15.08 54.62 -10.23
C ASP A 140 -14.53 54.51 -11.66
N THR A 141 -15.46 54.75 -12.57
CA THR A 141 -15.39 54.69 -14.02
C THR A 141 -14.40 55.69 -14.62
N VAL A 142 -13.55 55.30 -15.60
CA VAL A 142 -13.09 56.24 -16.64
C VAL A 142 -12.92 55.59 -18.03
N LYS A 143 -13.63 56.23 -18.95
CA LYS A 143 -13.69 56.18 -20.42
C LYS A 143 -12.41 55.79 -21.18
N VAL A 144 -12.62 54.96 -22.19
CA VAL A 144 -11.73 54.72 -23.34
C VAL A 144 -11.48 56.03 -24.10
N LYS A 145 -10.22 56.45 -24.23
CA LYS A 145 -9.75 57.36 -25.29
C LYS A 145 -8.55 56.75 -25.99
N LYS A 146 -8.69 56.60 -27.31
CA LYS A 146 -7.67 56.18 -28.26
C LYS A 146 -6.72 57.37 -28.51
N ALA A 147 -5.44 57.23 -28.16
CA ALA A 147 -4.39 58.17 -28.57
C ALA A 147 -3.04 57.43 -28.71
N THR A 148 -2.59 57.35 -29.95
CA THR A 148 -1.24 57.62 -30.48
C THR A 148 -0.01 57.48 -29.56
N ASN A 149 0.94 56.66 -30.04
CA ASN A 149 2.34 56.43 -29.66
C ASN A 149 2.66 55.65 -28.35
N PRO A 150 3.52 54.60 -28.41
CA PRO A 150 3.95 53.87 -27.22
C PRO A 150 4.79 54.78 -26.31
N PRO A 151 4.55 54.81 -24.99
CA PRO A 151 5.37 55.58 -24.06
C PRO A 151 6.80 55.04 -24.08
N ARG A 152 7.76 55.88 -24.41
CA ARG A 152 9.19 55.57 -24.24
C ARG A 152 9.47 55.45 -22.74
N LEU A 153 9.50 54.20 -22.25
CA LEU A 153 9.80 53.87 -20.85
C LEU A 153 11.10 54.56 -20.42
N SER A 154 11.08 55.24 -19.27
CA SER A 154 12.25 55.93 -18.73
C SER A 154 13.41 54.94 -18.50
N PRO A 155 14.68 55.40 -18.56
CA PRO A 155 15.86 54.54 -18.37
C PRO A 155 15.82 53.77 -17.02
N ALA A 156 15.22 54.36 -15.99
CA ALA A 156 15.04 53.74 -14.68
C ALA A 156 14.02 52.59 -14.69
N ALA A 157 12.97 52.66 -15.51
CA ALA A 157 11.99 51.58 -15.68
C ALA A 157 12.56 50.41 -16.51
N GLN A 158 13.44 50.69 -17.48
CA GLN A 158 14.12 49.66 -18.28
C GLN A 158 15.13 48.85 -17.45
N GLY A 159 15.84 49.48 -16.51
CA GLY A 159 16.76 48.79 -15.58
C GLY A 159 16.04 47.85 -14.61
N LYS A 160 14.86 48.26 -14.10
CA LYS A 160 14.01 47.43 -13.23
C LYS A 160 13.42 46.22 -13.97
N ALA A 161 12.95 46.43 -15.20
CA ALA A 161 12.44 45.33 -16.04
C ALA A 161 13.53 44.28 -16.34
N LYS A 162 14.76 44.70 -16.69
CA LYS A 162 15.89 43.78 -16.92
C LYS A 162 16.28 43.01 -15.66
N ARG A 163 16.29 43.66 -14.49
CA ARG A 163 16.56 43.00 -13.19
C ARG A 163 15.49 41.96 -12.85
N LEU A 164 14.22 42.25 -13.11
CA LEU A 164 13.13 41.31 -12.87
C LEU A 164 13.21 40.08 -13.79
N THR A 165 13.48 40.28 -15.08
CA THR A 165 13.63 39.17 -16.03
C THR A 165 14.84 38.29 -15.69
N MET A 166 15.95 38.89 -15.27
CA MET A 166 17.14 38.18 -14.76
C MET A 166 16.80 37.34 -13.52
N ALA A 167 16.06 37.91 -12.56
CA ALA A 167 15.65 37.19 -11.35
C ALA A 167 14.72 36.01 -11.67
N ILE A 168 13.75 36.20 -12.58
CA ILE A 168 12.87 35.12 -13.04
C ILE A 168 13.66 33.99 -13.72
N HIS A 169 14.63 34.34 -14.57
CA HIS A 169 15.51 33.35 -15.20
C HIS A 169 16.31 32.59 -14.13
N GLN A 170 16.92 33.28 -13.18
CA GLN A 170 17.72 32.66 -12.12
C GLN A 170 16.87 31.73 -11.23
N GLN A 171 15.62 32.11 -10.94
CA GLN A 171 14.69 31.31 -10.14
C GLN A 171 14.20 30.07 -10.89
N ARG A 172 14.06 30.15 -12.22
CA ARG A 172 13.77 29.00 -13.09
C ARG A 172 14.93 28.01 -13.11
N GLU A 173 16.17 28.49 -13.19
CA GLU A 173 17.36 27.63 -13.14
C GLU A 173 17.47 26.88 -11.81
N LEU A 174 17.20 27.56 -10.69
CA LEU A 174 17.15 26.91 -9.37
C LEU A 174 16.06 25.85 -9.29
N HIS A 175 14.88 26.10 -9.87
CA HIS A 175 13.79 25.12 -9.92
C HIS A 175 14.17 23.90 -10.77
N ASN A 176 14.79 24.12 -11.94
CA ASN A 176 15.28 23.04 -12.80
C ASN A 176 16.33 22.18 -12.07
N PHE A 177 17.24 22.80 -11.33
CA PHE A 177 18.27 22.09 -10.57
C PHE A 177 17.66 21.25 -9.43
N LYS A 178 16.75 21.82 -8.64
CA LYS A 178 16.02 21.08 -7.58
C LYS A 178 15.24 19.89 -8.14
N LYS A 179 14.62 20.07 -9.32
CA LYS A 179 13.91 19.00 -10.01
C LYS A 179 14.84 17.84 -10.40
N LEU A 180 16.03 18.15 -10.91
CA LEU A 180 17.01 17.14 -11.31
C LEU A 180 17.46 16.28 -10.12
N ILE A 181 17.74 16.92 -8.97
CA ILE A 181 18.13 16.23 -7.73
C ILE A 181 17.00 15.30 -7.27
N ALA A 182 15.76 15.80 -7.24
CA ALA A 182 14.61 15.00 -6.82
C ALA A 182 14.36 13.79 -7.76
N GLU A 183 14.60 13.95 -9.06
CA GLU A 183 14.50 12.85 -10.03
C GLU A 183 15.59 11.79 -9.82
N GLU A 184 16.82 12.21 -9.52
CA GLU A 184 17.94 11.30 -9.20
C GLU A 184 17.67 10.51 -7.91
N GLU A 185 17.19 11.17 -6.85
CA GLU A 185 16.81 10.52 -5.60
C GLU A 185 15.68 9.51 -5.80
N LEU A 186 14.67 9.84 -6.62
CA LEU A 186 13.58 8.92 -6.95
C LEU A 186 14.06 7.69 -7.75
N LEU A 187 15.03 7.87 -8.64
CA LEU A 187 15.65 6.75 -9.37
C LEU A 187 16.37 5.82 -8.40
N LYS A 188 17.14 6.38 -7.46
CA LYS A 188 17.84 5.61 -6.43
C LYS A 188 16.86 4.82 -5.56
N ILE A 189 15.78 5.45 -5.09
CA ILE A 189 14.72 4.78 -4.31
C ILE A 189 14.07 3.64 -5.13
N ARG A 190 13.82 3.87 -6.42
CA ARG A 190 13.24 2.84 -7.30
C ARG A 190 14.20 1.64 -7.45
N GLU A 191 15.48 1.89 -7.62
CA GLU A 191 16.50 0.84 -7.73
C GLU A 191 16.65 0.06 -6.43
N GLU A 192 16.72 0.74 -5.29
CA GLU A 192 16.72 0.13 -3.96
C GLU A 192 15.49 -0.76 -3.75
N ARG A 193 14.29 -0.31 -4.15
CA ARG A 193 13.08 -1.14 -4.10
C ARG A 193 13.19 -2.39 -4.97
N LYS A 194 13.75 -2.30 -6.19
CA LYS A 194 13.97 -3.46 -7.06
C LYS A 194 14.94 -4.45 -6.42
N VAL A 195 16.02 -3.96 -5.80
CA VAL A 195 16.99 -4.80 -5.10
C VAL A 195 16.34 -5.47 -3.89
N ASN A 196 15.61 -4.72 -3.07
CA ASN A 196 14.91 -5.24 -1.89
C ASN A 196 13.89 -6.33 -2.25
N MET A 197 13.14 -6.15 -3.35
CA MET A 197 12.21 -7.16 -3.84
C MET A 197 12.95 -8.44 -4.26
N LYS A 198 14.06 -8.33 -5.00
CA LYS A 198 14.90 -9.49 -5.34
C LYS A 198 15.47 -10.20 -4.10
N ILE A 199 15.89 -9.44 -3.09
CA ILE A 199 16.37 -9.99 -1.82
C ILE A 199 15.25 -10.76 -1.11
N MET A 200 14.03 -10.22 -1.10
CA MET A 200 12.88 -10.89 -0.51
C MET A 200 12.55 -12.20 -1.23
N ASP A 201 12.55 -12.20 -2.56
CA ASP A 201 12.32 -13.40 -3.37
C ASP A 201 13.38 -14.48 -3.10
N LEU A 202 14.66 -14.08 -3.02
CA LEU A 202 15.75 -14.99 -2.69
C LEU A 202 15.61 -15.58 -1.28
N LYS A 203 15.21 -14.77 -0.29
CA LYS A 203 14.94 -15.26 1.06
C LYS A 203 13.80 -16.28 1.10
N LEU A 204 12.75 -16.04 0.32
CA LEU A 204 11.62 -16.98 0.21
C LEU A 204 12.07 -18.31 -0.43
N GLN A 205 12.89 -18.25 -1.48
CA GLN A 205 13.48 -19.45 -2.10
C GLN A 205 14.40 -20.21 -1.13
N GLN A 206 15.23 -19.50 -0.36
CA GLN A 206 16.09 -20.10 0.66
C GLN A 206 15.27 -20.82 1.73
N ALA A 207 14.24 -20.17 2.28
CA ALA A 207 13.36 -20.78 3.27
C ALA A 207 12.66 -22.04 2.72
N SER A 208 12.20 -21.99 1.46
CA SER A 208 11.61 -23.16 0.79
C SER A 208 12.59 -24.33 0.67
N HIS A 209 13.84 -24.03 0.26
CA HIS A 209 14.89 -25.04 0.17
C HIS A 209 15.25 -25.63 1.54
N GLU A 210 15.33 -24.79 2.58
CA GLU A 210 15.57 -25.24 3.95
C GLU A 210 14.49 -26.21 4.44
N VAL A 211 13.21 -25.88 4.24
CA VAL A 211 12.09 -26.79 4.57
C VAL A 211 12.20 -28.11 3.81
N ALA A 212 12.52 -28.07 2.51
CA ALA A 212 12.69 -29.28 1.70
C ALA A 212 13.83 -30.17 2.22
N THR A 213 14.97 -29.57 2.58
CA THR A 213 16.10 -30.32 3.14
C THR A 213 15.79 -30.90 4.51
N ALA A 214 15.09 -30.17 5.38
CA ALA A 214 14.66 -30.68 6.68
C ALA A 214 13.70 -31.88 6.53
N LEU A 215 12.80 -31.83 5.56
CA LEU A 215 11.88 -32.92 5.26
C LEU A 215 12.60 -34.17 4.75
N LEU A 216 13.61 -34.00 3.87
CA LEU A 216 14.44 -35.12 3.43
C LEU A 216 15.22 -35.76 4.58
N LYS A 217 15.83 -34.95 5.46
CA LYS A 217 16.52 -35.44 6.66
C LYS A 217 15.58 -36.23 7.58
N ARG A 218 14.35 -35.74 7.78
CA ARG A 218 13.35 -36.45 8.59
C ARG A 218 12.95 -37.79 7.96
N LYS A 219 12.79 -37.85 6.63
CA LYS A 219 12.51 -39.11 5.92
C LYS A 219 13.66 -40.10 6.03
N GLN A 220 14.91 -39.65 5.92
CA GLN A 220 16.09 -40.49 6.10
C GLN A 220 16.16 -41.06 7.52
N ALA A 221 15.98 -40.21 8.54
CA ALA A 221 15.96 -40.65 9.94
C ALA A 221 14.84 -41.67 10.22
N ALA A 222 13.67 -41.50 9.61
CA ALA A 222 12.58 -42.48 9.72
C ALA A 222 12.96 -43.83 9.09
N ALA A 223 13.54 -43.83 7.89
CA ALA A 223 13.99 -45.05 7.23
C ALA A 223 15.11 -45.77 8.00
N GLU A 224 16.02 -45.01 8.62
CA GLU A 224 17.06 -45.57 9.49
C GLU A 224 16.47 -46.21 10.76
N ALA A 225 15.46 -45.58 11.36
CA ALA A 225 14.74 -46.13 12.50
C ALA A 225 13.99 -47.42 12.14
N ASP A 226 13.33 -47.47 10.98
CA ASP A 226 12.66 -48.67 10.47
C ASP A 226 13.66 -49.80 10.23
N LEU A 227 14.82 -49.50 9.64
CA LEU A 227 15.89 -50.48 9.44
C LEU A 227 16.43 -51.01 10.78
N ALA A 228 16.61 -50.13 11.77
CA ALA A 228 17.04 -50.53 13.11
C ALA A 228 16.02 -51.42 13.81
N ALA A 229 14.72 -51.12 13.69
CA ALA A 229 13.64 -51.95 14.22
C ALA A 229 13.64 -53.35 13.60
N LEU A 230 13.82 -53.43 12.27
CA LEU A 230 13.86 -54.71 11.55
C LEU A 230 15.08 -55.56 11.95
N LYS A 231 16.25 -54.92 12.15
CA LYS A 231 17.45 -55.59 12.70
C LYS A 231 17.21 -56.13 14.11
N LEU A 232 16.57 -55.37 14.97
CA LEU A 232 16.23 -55.81 16.34
C LEU A 232 15.25 -56.99 16.32
N GLU A 233 14.24 -56.94 15.45
CA GLU A 233 13.28 -58.04 15.30
C GLU A 233 13.98 -59.32 14.79
N GLN A 234 14.87 -59.21 13.80
CA GLN A 234 15.67 -60.32 13.32
C GLN A 234 16.54 -60.92 14.43
N PHE A 235 17.19 -60.07 15.23
CA PHE A 235 17.99 -60.50 16.38
C PHE A 235 17.13 -61.22 17.43
N ARG A 236 15.95 -60.68 17.76
CA ARG A 236 14.98 -61.32 18.67
C ARG A 236 14.55 -62.70 18.16
N ARG A 237 14.26 -62.83 16.87
CA ARG A 237 13.91 -64.12 16.24
C ARG A 237 15.06 -65.13 16.34
N GLN A 238 16.31 -64.71 16.10
CA GLN A 238 17.47 -65.59 16.26
C GLN A 238 17.68 -66.05 17.70
N LEU A 239 17.51 -65.17 18.68
CA LEU A 239 17.58 -65.54 20.10
C LEU A 239 16.46 -66.52 20.49
N SER A 240 15.24 -66.31 20.00
CA SER A 240 14.13 -67.25 20.21
C SER A 240 14.44 -68.63 19.63
N LEU A 241 14.93 -68.70 18.38
CA LEU A 241 15.34 -69.96 17.76
C LEU A 241 16.47 -70.65 18.54
N ARG A 242 17.49 -69.90 18.99
CA ARG A 242 18.57 -70.44 19.82
C ARG A 242 18.07 -70.92 21.18
N GLY A 243 17.15 -70.19 21.82
CA GLY A 243 16.50 -70.59 23.07
C GLY A 243 15.68 -71.87 22.93
N CYS A 244 14.93 -72.02 21.84
CA CYS A 244 14.22 -73.25 21.50
C CYS A 244 15.19 -74.40 21.21
N LEU A 245 16.30 -74.16 20.51
CA LEU A 245 17.34 -75.17 20.25
C LEU A 245 18.06 -75.61 21.52
N THR A 246 18.34 -74.71 22.47
CA THR A 246 18.90 -75.08 23.78
C THR A 246 17.89 -75.84 24.64
N TRP A 247 16.61 -75.49 24.58
CA TRP A 247 15.54 -76.21 25.28
C TRP A 247 15.38 -77.64 24.75
N VAL A 248 15.34 -77.82 23.42
CA VAL A 248 15.26 -79.15 22.78
C VAL A 248 16.52 -80.00 23.07
N LYS A 249 17.71 -79.41 23.11
CA LYS A 249 18.94 -80.14 23.50
C LYS A 249 18.96 -80.57 24.97
N ASN A 250 18.36 -79.79 25.87
CA ASN A 250 18.26 -80.13 27.29
C ASN A 250 17.14 -81.12 27.62
N ILE A 251 16.15 -81.32 26.73
CA ILE A 251 15.09 -82.33 26.94
C ILE A 251 15.64 -83.76 26.98
N HIS A 252 16.79 -84.05 26.37
CA HIS A 252 17.44 -85.36 26.47
C HIS A 252 18.29 -85.55 27.73
N VAL A 253 18.37 -84.55 28.62
CA VAL A 253 19.20 -84.58 29.84
C VAL A 253 18.37 -84.36 31.13
N LEU A 254 17.03 -84.41 31.06
CA LEU A 254 16.20 -84.32 32.27
C LEU A 254 16.01 -85.70 32.92
N PRO A 255 16.38 -85.88 34.21
CA PRO A 255 15.97 -87.05 34.98
C PRO A 255 14.45 -87.08 35.11
N LYS A 256 13.87 -88.28 35.06
CA LYS A 256 12.44 -88.52 35.30
C LYS A 256 12.04 -87.94 36.66
N TYR A 257 11.44 -86.75 36.66
CA TYR A 257 10.75 -86.21 37.83
C TYR A 257 9.27 -86.52 37.71
N HIS A 258 8.75 -87.25 38.70
CA HIS A 258 7.33 -87.51 38.88
C HIS A 258 6.58 -86.20 39.14
N PHE A 259 5.58 -85.94 38.29
CA PHE A 259 4.60 -84.89 38.52
C PHE A 259 3.70 -85.29 39.70
N THR A 260 3.62 -84.46 40.73
CA THR A 260 2.45 -84.45 41.62
C THR A 260 1.74 -83.12 41.37
N THR A 261 0.50 -83.24 40.90
CA THR A 261 -0.45 -82.14 40.73
C THR A 261 -0.92 -81.71 42.11
N ASN A 262 -0.60 -80.48 42.50
CA ASN A 262 -1.45 -79.54 43.24
C ASN A 262 -0.54 -78.43 43.79
N ASP A 263 -0.74 -77.20 43.33
CA ASP A 263 -1.16 -76.10 44.20
C ASP A 263 -1.20 -74.77 43.43
N CYS A 264 -2.43 -74.31 43.26
CA CYS A 264 -2.91 -72.95 43.50
C CYS A 264 -2.36 -71.80 42.64
N GLU A 265 -3.21 -71.42 41.69
CA GLU A 265 -3.80 -70.08 41.57
C GLU A 265 -3.33 -69.05 42.62
N ASP A 266 -2.67 -67.98 42.15
CA ASP A 266 -2.92 -66.57 42.53
C ASP A 266 -1.66 -65.72 42.34
N ASN A 267 -1.65 -64.90 41.28
CA ASN A 267 -1.68 -63.44 41.44
C ASN A 267 -1.35 -62.72 40.12
N CYS A 268 -2.38 -62.06 39.60
CA CYS A 268 -2.25 -60.85 38.79
C CYS A 268 -1.38 -59.81 39.52
N SER A 269 -0.32 -59.33 38.87
CA SER A 269 0.08 -57.91 38.97
C SER A 269 1.05 -57.55 37.86
N VAL A 270 0.50 -56.90 36.84
CA VAL A 270 1.23 -56.14 35.82
C VAL A 270 1.86 -54.92 36.49
N LYS A 271 3.19 -54.83 36.46
CA LYS A 271 3.92 -53.56 36.57
C LYS A 271 4.77 -53.38 35.31
N LYS A 272 4.37 -52.41 34.49
CA LYS A 272 5.21 -51.85 33.42
C LYS A 272 6.15 -50.80 34.03
N PRO A 273 7.41 -50.73 33.60
CA PRO A 273 8.10 -49.46 33.40
C PRO A 273 7.70 -48.82 32.05
#